data_AF-A0A6J3HEW9-F1
#
_entry.id   AF-A0A6J3HEW9-F1
#
_cell.length_a   1.000
_cell.length_b   1.000
_cell.length_c   1.000
_cell.angle_alpha   90.00
_cell.angle_beta   90.00
_cell.angle_gamma   90.00
#
_symmetry.space_group_name_H-M   'P 1'
#
loop_
_entity.id
_entity.type
_entity.pdbx_description
1 polymer ?
#
loop_
_entity_poly.entity_id
_entity_poly.type
_entity_poly.pdbx_seq_one_letter_code
_entity_poly.pdbx_strand_id
1 'polypeptide(L)'
;MPHLDAFKYSLQEKMMEIGIRSGWKYDSYKKNFLIQEISAILGGLEDHILRRKRRIYESLTASIQSDLKLCYEEAAQITGKKACERMKDVIRRGVERQVAEGMFERAQERMQHQFQQLKAGIVEKVKGSIATMLALASSQGDGLYKELADVGSEYKEMEKLHRSLREAAENARLRKGMQEFLLRASPRKAGPPRMSL
;
A
#
# COMPACT_ATOMS: atom_id res chain seq x y z
N MET A 1 11.45 -5.41 4.90
CA MET A 1 12.11 -5.90 6.14
C MET A 1 11.91 -7.42 6.27
N PRO A 2 12.97 -8.24 6.43
CA PRO A 2 12.87 -9.71 6.36
C PRO A 2 11.89 -10.32 7.37
N HIS A 3 11.75 -9.72 8.56
CA HIS A 3 10.80 -10.19 9.58
C HIS A 3 9.33 -9.92 9.21
N LEU A 4 9.04 -8.81 8.53
CA LEU A 4 7.68 -8.52 8.04
C LEU A 4 7.30 -9.45 6.89
N ASP A 5 8.26 -9.73 6.00
CA ASP A 5 8.06 -10.66 4.90
C ASP A 5 7.84 -12.08 5.43
N ALA A 6 8.65 -12.54 6.39
CA ALA A 6 8.45 -13.82 7.06
C ALA A 6 7.09 -13.91 7.77
N PHE A 7 6.68 -12.84 8.48
CA PHE A 7 5.37 -12.79 9.11
C PHE A 7 4.23 -12.82 8.09
N LYS A 8 4.37 -12.12 6.96
CA LYS A 8 3.41 -12.13 5.85
C LYS A 8 3.17 -13.55 5.36
N TYR A 9 4.24 -14.28 5.02
CA TYR A 9 4.14 -15.65 4.53
C TYR A 9 3.51 -16.58 5.57
N SER A 10 3.94 -16.48 6.82
CA SER A 10 3.38 -17.28 7.92
C SER A 10 1.89 -16.99 8.15
N LEU A 11 1.47 -15.72 8.08
CA LEU A 11 0.08 -15.33 8.24
C LEU A 11 -0.78 -15.83 7.08
N GLN A 12 -0.29 -15.70 5.84
CA GLN A 12 -0.98 -16.22 4.64
C GLN A 12 -1.14 -17.74 4.70
N GLU A 13 -0.10 -18.46 5.11
CA GLU A 13 -0.14 -19.91 5.29
C GLU A 13 -1.18 -20.30 6.35
N LYS A 14 -1.17 -19.64 7.52
CA LYS A 14 -2.14 -19.90 8.59
C LYS A 14 -3.57 -19.61 8.17
N MET A 15 -3.79 -18.54 7.43
CA MET A 15 -5.13 -18.23 6.91
C MET A 15 -5.60 -19.26 5.88
N MET A 16 -4.70 -19.77 5.03
CA MET A 16 -5.03 -20.82 4.09
C MET A 16 -5.35 -22.15 4.81
N GLU A 17 -4.59 -22.50 5.85
CA GLU A 17 -4.85 -23.67 6.70
C GLU A 17 -6.26 -23.60 7.34
N ILE A 18 -6.58 -22.46 7.96
CA ILE A 18 -7.89 -22.23 8.60
C ILE A 18 -9.02 -22.21 7.56
N GLY A 19 -8.79 -21.58 6.40
CA GLY A 19 -9.74 -21.56 5.29
C GLY A 19 -10.07 -22.96 4.77
N ILE A 20 -9.07 -23.84 4.62
CA ILE A 20 -9.28 -25.23 4.20
C ILE A 20 -10.13 -25.98 5.24
N ARG A 21 -9.85 -25.80 6.54
CA ARG A 21 -10.61 -26.44 7.63
C ARG A 21 -12.07 -25.95 7.71
N SER A 22 -12.31 -24.68 7.38
CA SER A 22 -13.62 -24.05 7.40
C SER A 22 -14.43 -24.20 6.10
N GLY A 23 -13.95 -25.02 5.16
CA GLY A 23 -14.69 -25.35 3.94
C GLY A 23 -14.52 -24.36 2.78
N TRP A 24 -13.57 -23.41 2.85
CA TRP A 24 -13.30 -22.43 1.79
C TRP A 24 -12.64 -23.03 0.53
N LYS A 25 -12.74 -24.34 0.31
CA LYS A 25 -12.01 -25.10 -0.73
C LYS A 25 -12.23 -24.59 -2.17
N TYR A 26 -13.31 -23.88 -2.45
CA TYR A 26 -13.67 -23.38 -3.79
C TYR A 26 -13.80 -21.85 -3.87
N ASP A 27 -13.51 -21.13 -2.79
CA ASP A 27 -13.74 -19.70 -2.70
C ASP A 27 -12.49 -18.90 -3.12
N SER A 28 -12.20 -18.90 -4.43
CA SER A 28 -11.03 -18.22 -5.00
C SER A 28 -11.04 -16.72 -4.73
N TYR A 29 -12.24 -16.12 -4.62
CA TYR A 29 -12.40 -14.70 -4.35
C TYR A 29 -12.05 -14.35 -2.89
N LYS A 30 -12.51 -15.11 -1.89
CA LYS A 30 -12.09 -14.89 -0.49
C LYS A 30 -10.60 -15.09 -0.31
N LYS A 31 -10.01 -16.10 -0.96
CA LYS A 31 -8.55 -16.31 -0.92
C LYS A 31 -7.80 -15.10 -1.48
N ASN A 32 -8.20 -14.60 -2.65
CA ASN A 32 -7.56 -13.45 -3.28
C ASN A 32 -7.72 -12.17 -2.43
N PHE A 33 -8.92 -11.95 -1.89
CA PHE A 33 -9.21 -10.84 -0.99
C PHE A 33 -8.28 -10.86 0.23
N LEU A 34 -8.18 -11.99 0.94
CA LEU A 34 -7.31 -12.10 2.11
C LEU A 34 -5.83 -11.87 1.78
N ILE A 35 -5.35 -12.42 0.66
CA ILE A 35 -3.96 -12.21 0.21
C ILE A 35 -3.68 -10.73 -0.07
N GLN A 36 -4.63 -10.04 -0.73
CA GLN A 36 -4.52 -8.62 -1.05
C GLN A 36 -4.58 -7.76 0.21
N GLU A 37 -5.55 -7.98 1.09
CA GLU A 37 -5.71 -7.23 2.34
C GLU A 37 -4.51 -7.42 3.27
N ILE A 38 -4.00 -8.65 3.45
CA ILE A 38 -2.77 -8.88 4.22
C ILE A 38 -1.60 -8.09 3.62
N SER A 39 -1.47 -8.07 2.28
CA SER A 39 -0.40 -7.33 1.61
C SER A 39 -0.54 -5.82 1.82
N ALA A 40 -1.77 -5.28 1.78
CA ALA A 40 -2.03 -3.87 2.02
C ALA A 40 -1.76 -3.47 3.48
N ILE A 41 -2.27 -4.25 4.44
CA ILE A 41 -2.07 -4.04 5.88
C ILE A 41 -0.57 -4.02 6.22
N LEU A 42 0.17 -5.02 5.77
CA LEU A 42 1.60 -5.13 6.07
C LEU A 42 2.45 -4.12 5.29
N GLY A 43 2.06 -3.78 4.06
CA GLY A 43 2.70 -2.72 3.29
C GLY A 43 2.61 -1.36 3.98
N GLY A 44 1.43 -1.00 4.50
CA GLY A 44 1.24 0.23 5.29
C GLY A 44 1.88 0.19 6.68
N LEU A 45 2.19 -1.00 7.20
CA LEU A 45 2.82 -1.17 8.50
C LEU A 45 4.31 -0.80 8.48
N GLU A 46 5.05 -1.16 7.42
CA GLU A 46 6.48 -0.84 7.31
C GLU A 46 6.73 0.67 7.34
N ASP A 47 6.01 1.42 6.51
CA ASP A 47 6.10 2.89 6.47
C ASP A 47 5.69 3.51 7.82
N HIS A 48 4.64 2.98 8.46
CA HIS A 48 4.24 3.42 9.80
C HIS A 48 5.36 3.22 10.84
N ILE A 49 6.02 2.06 10.85
CA ILE A 49 7.12 1.75 11.77
C ILE A 49 8.29 2.69 11.51
N LEU A 50 8.69 2.87 10.25
CA LEU A 50 9.83 3.73 9.89
C LEU A 50 9.58 5.19 10.28
N ARG A 51 8.39 5.72 9.98
CA ARG A 51 8.00 7.08 10.38
C ARG A 51 7.99 7.25 11.89
N ARG A 52 7.49 6.26 12.64
CA ARG A 52 7.45 6.35 14.10
C ARG A 52 8.85 6.24 14.71
N LYS A 53 9.70 5.32 14.21
CA LYS A 53 11.10 5.21 14.62
C LYS A 53 11.84 6.53 14.43
N ARG A 54 11.69 7.18 13.27
CA ARG A 54 12.30 8.50 13.01
C ARG A 54 11.92 9.52 14.10
N ARG A 55 10.62 9.66 14.38
CA ARG A 55 10.13 10.57 15.43
C ARG A 55 10.68 10.24 16.82
N ILE A 56 10.87 8.95 17.13
CA ILE A 56 11.45 8.53 18.41
C ILE A 56 12.92 8.94 18.50
N TYR A 57 13.71 8.75 17.43
CA TYR A 57 15.09 9.22 17.41
C TYR A 57 15.20 10.75 17.53
N GLU A 58 14.35 11.50 16.83
CA GLU A 58 14.27 12.96 16.93
C GLU A 58 13.87 13.42 18.35
N SER A 59 13.11 12.61 19.08
CA SER A 59 12.67 12.93 20.44
C SER A 59 13.80 12.98 21.47
N LEU A 60 14.93 12.30 21.20
CA LEU A 60 16.09 12.31 22.08
C LEU A 60 16.69 13.72 22.18
N THR A 61 16.95 14.33 21.03
CA THR A 61 17.47 15.70 20.95
C THR A 61 16.46 16.70 21.53
N ALA A 62 15.18 16.53 21.23
CA ALA A 62 14.13 17.39 21.79
C ALA A 62 14.05 17.30 23.32
N SER A 63 14.24 16.10 23.90
CA SER A 63 14.24 15.91 25.35
C SER A 63 15.43 16.61 26.01
N ILE A 64 16.62 16.47 25.44
CA ILE A 64 17.83 17.17 25.91
C ILE A 64 17.65 18.69 25.81
N GLN A 65 17.12 19.18 24.68
CA GLN A 65 16.84 20.61 24.51
C GLN A 65 15.84 21.13 25.53
N SER A 66 14.80 20.35 25.85
CA SER A 66 13.81 20.69 26.87
C SER A 66 14.45 20.80 28.25
N ASP A 67 15.32 19.86 28.63
CA ASP A 67 15.99 19.86 29.92
C ASP A 67 17.01 21.03 30.02
N LEU A 68 17.68 21.39 28.92
CA LEU A 68 18.60 22.54 28.86
C LEU A 68 17.90 23.90 28.76
N LYS A 69 16.63 23.94 28.37
CA LYS A 69 15.87 25.18 28.12
C LYS A 69 15.90 26.12 29.33
N LEU A 70 15.70 25.57 30.53
CA LEU A 70 15.72 26.34 31.77
C LEU A 70 17.04 27.06 31.99
N CYS A 71 18.18 26.42 31.68
CA CYS A 71 19.49 27.04 31.81
C CYS A 71 19.68 28.25 30.88
N TYR A 72 19.13 28.17 29.65
CA TYR A 72 19.17 29.28 28.70
C TYR A 72 18.21 30.41 29.10
N GLU A 73 17.02 30.07 29.61
CA GLU A 73 16.06 31.06 30.10
C GLU A 73 16.62 31.83 31.31
N GLU A 74 17.25 31.14 32.26
CA GLU A 74 17.94 31.77 33.40
C GLU A 74 19.06 32.71 32.95
N ALA A 75 19.89 32.28 31.99
CA ALA A 75 20.98 33.09 31.47
C ALA A 75 20.45 34.33 30.72
N ALA A 76 19.33 34.22 30.01
CA ALA A 76 18.74 35.32 29.24
C ALA A 76 18.26 36.49 30.13
N GLN A 77 17.95 36.24 31.40
CA GLN A 77 17.53 37.30 32.34
C GLN A 77 18.69 38.13 32.89
N ILE A 78 19.95 37.74 32.63
CA ILE A 78 21.12 38.40 33.20
C ILE A 78 21.47 39.66 32.39
N THR A 79 21.44 40.80 33.06
CA THR A 79 21.82 42.10 32.47
C THR A 79 22.88 42.83 33.32
N GLY A 80 23.44 43.93 32.80
CA GLY A 80 24.36 44.81 33.54
C GLY A 80 25.86 44.51 33.39
N LYS A 81 26.70 45.07 34.27
CA LYS A 81 28.18 44.96 34.21
C LYS A 81 28.61 43.50 34.22
N LYS A 82 29.55 43.08 33.36
CA LYS A 82 30.01 41.69 33.23
C LYS A 82 28.89 40.66 32.95
N ALA A 83 27.78 41.08 32.34
CA ALA A 83 26.66 40.19 32.00
C ALA A 83 27.12 38.97 31.18
N CYS A 84 27.95 39.18 30.16
CA CYS A 84 28.46 38.10 29.31
C CYS A 84 29.17 36.99 30.11
N GLU A 85 30.07 37.36 31.02
CA GLU A 85 30.78 36.37 31.85
C GLU A 85 29.84 35.65 32.81
N ARG A 86 28.88 36.36 33.42
CA ARG A 86 27.86 35.74 34.27
C ARG A 86 26.95 34.78 33.49
N MET A 87 26.56 35.13 32.26
CA MET A 87 25.75 34.26 31.40
C MET A 87 26.48 32.96 31.08
N LYS A 88 27.75 33.04 30.65
CA LYS A 88 28.58 31.85 30.41
C LYS A 88 28.66 30.96 31.66
N ASP A 89 28.84 31.59 32.82
CA ASP A 89 28.94 30.90 34.10
C ASP A 89 27.65 30.16 34.49
N VAL A 90 26.49 30.81 34.30
CA VAL A 90 25.18 30.20 34.56
C VAL A 90 24.90 29.05 33.59
N ILE A 91 25.19 29.23 32.30
CA ILE A 91 25.03 28.15 31.30
C ILE A 91 25.93 26.97 31.66
N ARG A 92 27.22 27.20 31.95
CA ARG A 92 28.17 26.15 32.33
C ARG A 92 27.67 25.36 33.53
N ARG A 93 27.35 26.04 34.64
CA ARG A 93 26.84 25.38 35.86
C ARG A 93 25.51 24.68 35.65
N GLY A 94 24.61 25.27 34.85
CA GLY A 94 23.31 24.69 34.53
C GLY A 94 23.45 23.39 33.75
N VAL A 95 24.32 23.38 32.73
CA VAL A 95 24.65 22.16 31.96
C VAL A 95 25.28 21.11 32.86
N GLU A 96 26.30 21.47 33.65
CA GLU A 96 26.95 20.55 34.59
C GLU A 96 25.95 19.92 35.57
N ARG A 97 25.01 20.72 36.09
CA ARG A 97 23.92 20.25 36.95
C ARG A 97 23.00 19.27 36.23
N GLN A 98 22.53 19.62 35.03
CA GLN A 98 21.64 18.73 34.26
C GLN A 98 22.31 17.39 33.92
N VAL A 99 23.60 17.42 33.59
CA VAL A 99 24.39 16.20 33.38
C VAL A 99 24.50 15.39 34.67
N ALA A 100 24.79 16.03 35.81
CA ALA A 100 24.88 15.34 37.11
C ALA A 100 23.53 14.75 37.58
N GLU A 101 22.41 15.37 37.21
CA GLU A 101 21.06 14.87 37.47
C GLU A 101 20.63 13.76 36.49
N GLY A 102 21.48 13.40 35.53
CA GLY A 102 21.23 12.33 34.58
C GLY A 102 20.33 12.70 33.40
N MET A 103 20.50 13.90 32.83
CA MET A 103 19.73 14.36 31.66
C MET A 103 19.76 13.36 30.50
N PHE A 104 20.91 12.74 30.23
CA PHE A 104 21.05 11.78 29.13
C PHE A 104 20.31 10.48 29.41
N GLU A 105 20.39 9.99 30.65
CA GLU A 105 19.70 8.80 31.14
C GLU A 105 18.18 9.00 31.05
N ARG A 106 17.65 10.13 31.55
CA ARG A 106 16.23 10.45 31.44
C ARG A 106 15.77 10.58 30.00
N ALA A 107 16.58 11.19 29.12
CA ALA A 107 16.25 11.31 27.70
C ALA A 107 16.23 9.92 27.02
N GLN A 108 17.21 9.07 27.35
CA GLN A 108 17.27 7.69 26.89
C GLN A 108 16.08 6.86 27.39
N GLU A 109 15.71 6.96 28.67
CA GLU A 109 14.56 6.27 29.26
C GLU A 109 13.25 6.68 28.59
N ARG A 110 13.05 7.99 28.36
CA ARG A 110 11.89 8.50 27.61
C ARG A 110 11.85 7.93 26.19
N MET A 111 12.98 7.89 25.49
CA MET A 111 13.09 7.30 24.16
C MET A 111 12.79 5.78 24.18
N GLN A 112 13.33 5.04 25.15
CA GLN A 112 13.07 3.61 25.33
C GLN A 112 11.59 3.34 25.60
N HIS A 113 10.94 4.14 26.44
CA HIS A 113 9.51 4.04 26.69
C HIS A 113 8.70 4.20 25.39
N GLN A 114 9.05 5.17 24.54
CA GLN A 114 8.39 5.33 23.24
C GLN A 114 8.62 4.14 22.30
N PHE A 115 9.80 3.49 22.35
CA PHE A 115 10.02 2.25 21.62
C PHE A 115 9.13 1.10 22.13
N GLN A 116 8.91 0.99 23.43
CA GLN A 116 7.97 0.00 23.98
C GLN A 116 6.53 0.28 23.56
N GLN A 117 6.11 1.55 23.58
CA GLN A 117 4.82 1.97 23.04
C GLN A 117 4.68 1.64 21.55
N LEU A 118 5.74 1.83 20.75
CA LEU A 118 5.73 1.44 19.35
C LEU A 118 5.57 -0.08 19.17
N LYS A 119 6.27 -0.91 19.95
CA LYS A 119 6.11 -2.37 19.90
C LYS A 119 4.66 -2.78 20.20
N ALA A 120 4.08 -2.26 21.28
CA ALA A 120 2.68 -2.53 21.63
C ALA A 120 1.72 -2.03 20.55
N GLY A 121 1.94 -0.81 20.04
CA GLY A 121 1.12 -0.20 18.99
C GLY A 121 1.14 -0.98 17.66
N ILE A 122 2.29 -1.56 17.28
CA ILE A 122 2.39 -2.44 16.11
C ILE A 122 1.49 -3.66 16.27
N VAL A 123 1.56 -4.32 17.42
CA VAL A 123 0.77 -5.53 17.71
C VAL A 123 -0.71 -5.22 17.65
N GLU A 124 -1.17 -4.15 18.32
CA GLU A 124 -2.58 -3.78 18.34
C GLU A 124 -3.08 -3.32 16.98
N LYS A 125 -2.28 -2.58 16.21
CA LYS A 125 -2.63 -2.20 14.83
C LYS A 125 -2.83 -3.43 13.95
N VAL A 126 -1.91 -4.39 13.98
CA VAL A 126 -1.99 -5.62 13.18
C VAL A 126 -3.20 -6.44 13.58
N LYS A 127 -3.43 -6.65 14.90
CA LYS A 127 -4.60 -7.37 15.40
C LYS A 127 -5.91 -6.72 14.95
N GLY A 128 -6.05 -5.41 15.14
CA GLY A 128 -7.25 -4.66 14.76
C GLY A 128 -7.53 -4.73 13.25
N SER A 129 -6.50 -4.57 12.43
CA SER A 129 -6.61 -4.69 10.97
C SER A 129 -6.99 -6.10 10.53
N ILE A 130 -6.38 -7.14 11.10
CA ILE A 130 -6.73 -8.54 10.81
C ILE A 130 -8.16 -8.86 11.25
N ALA A 131 -8.56 -8.43 12.44
CA ALA A 131 -9.93 -8.64 12.94
C ALA A 131 -10.96 -7.99 12.02
N THR A 132 -10.70 -6.76 11.56
CA THR A 132 -11.56 -6.06 10.60
C THR A 132 -11.64 -6.81 9.27
N MET A 133 -10.51 -7.24 8.72
CA MET A 133 -10.46 -8.03 7.48
C MET A 133 -11.26 -9.35 7.61
N LEU A 134 -11.13 -10.06 8.73
CA LEU A 134 -11.87 -11.30 8.97
C LEU A 134 -13.38 -11.06 9.12
N ALA A 135 -13.78 -9.97 9.78
CA ALA A 135 -15.18 -9.57 9.87
C ALA A 135 -15.77 -9.29 8.47
N LEU A 136 -15.03 -8.57 7.62
CA LEU A 136 -15.42 -8.30 6.24
C LEU A 136 -15.54 -9.59 5.42
N ALA A 137 -14.54 -10.48 5.48
CA ALA A 137 -14.55 -11.77 4.78
C ALA A 137 -15.73 -12.67 5.21
N SER A 138 -16.15 -12.57 6.49
CA SER A 138 -17.28 -13.32 7.04
C SER A 138 -18.63 -12.73 6.62
N SER A 139 -18.73 -11.39 6.56
CA SER A 139 -19.95 -10.68 6.17
C SER A 139 -20.35 -10.86 4.70
N GLN A 140 -19.40 -11.20 3.81
CA GLN A 140 -19.67 -11.48 2.40
C GLN A 140 -20.47 -12.77 2.15
N GLY A 141 -20.79 -13.55 3.19
CA GLY A 141 -21.46 -14.85 3.07
C GLY A 141 -22.98 -14.86 3.30
N ASP A 142 -23.58 -13.80 3.86
CA ASP A 142 -24.98 -13.84 4.30
C ASP A 142 -25.83 -12.80 3.53
N GLY A 143 -26.49 -13.25 2.44
CA GLY A 143 -27.66 -12.55 1.90
C GLY A 143 -27.59 -11.96 0.48
N LEU A 144 -26.45 -11.46 -0.01
CA LEU A 144 -26.46 -10.63 -1.24
C LEU A 144 -26.43 -11.38 -2.58
N TYR A 145 -26.03 -12.65 -2.62
CA TYR A 145 -26.08 -13.45 -3.86
C TYR A 145 -27.51 -13.83 -4.28
N LYS A 146 -28.51 -13.64 -3.40
CA LYS A 146 -29.92 -13.88 -3.76
C LYS A 146 -30.58 -12.71 -4.50
N GLU A 147 -29.96 -11.53 -4.51
CA GLU A 147 -30.57 -10.30 -5.05
C GLU A 147 -29.91 -9.79 -6.35
N LEU A 148 -28.70 -10.26 -6.68
CA LEU A 148 -28.09 -9.97 -7.97
C LEU A 148 -28.64 -10.96 -9.01
N ALA A 149 -29.27 -10.45 -10.06
CA ALA A 149 -29.72 -11.27 -11.18
C ALA A 149 -28.54 -12.07 -11.76
N ASP A 150 -28.72 -13.38 -11.95
CA ASP A 150 -27.74 -14.23 -12.62
C ASP A 150 -27.62 -13.81 -14.09
N VAL A 151 -26.64 -12.95 -14.38
CA VAL A 151 -26.32 -12.44 -15.72
C VAL A 151 -25.36 -13.36 -16.49
N GLY A 152 -25.12 -14.59 -16.01
CA GLY A 152 -24.21 -15.55 -16.63
C GLY A 152 -24.66 -15.99 -18.01
N SER A 153 -25.97 -16.10 -18.25
CA SER A 153 -26.56 -16.40 -19.56
C SER A 153 -26.30 -15.28 -20.57
N GLU A 154 -26.53 -14.04 -20.16
CA GLU A 154 -26.42 -12.83 -20.95
C GLU A 154 -24.97 -12.61 -21.37
N TYR A 155 -24.02 -12.82 -20.46
CA TYR A 155 -22.60 -12.76 -20.77
C TYR A 155 -22.19 -13.81 -21.82
N LYS A 156 -22.68 -15.04 -21.70
CA LYS A 156 -22.40 -16.11 -22.69
C LYS A 156 -22.99 -15.79 -24.05
N GLU A 157 -24.21 -15.25 -24.10
CA GLU A 157 -24.83 -14.82 -25.35
C GLU A 157 -24.05 -13.66 -25.99
N MET A 158 -23.57 -12.71 -25.19
CA MET A 158 -22.74 -11.60 -25.66
C MET A 158 -21.40 -12.10 -26.25
N GLU A 159 -20.76 -13.09 -25.63
CA GLU A 159 -19.56 -13.72 -26.19
C GLU A 159 -19.81 -14.47 -27.50
N LYS A 160 -20.94 -15.18 -27.61
CA LYS A 160 -21.32 -15.86 -28.86
C LYS A 160 -21.53 -14.83 -29.97
N LEU A 161 -22.28 -13.77 -29.68
CA LEU A 161 -22.56 -12.70 -30.63
C LEU A 161 -21.26 -12.03 -31.11
N HIS A 162 -20.34 -11.74 -30.19
CA HIS A 162 -19.03 -11.17 -30.51
C HIS A 162 -18.20 -12.06 -31.44
N ARG A 163 -18.18 -13.38 -31.19
CA ARG A 163 -17.51 -14.35 -32.07
C ARG A 163 -18.14 -14.39 -33.46
N SER A 164 -19.46 -14.50 -33.54
CA SER A 164 -20.18 -14.53 -34.82
C SER A 164 -20.00 -13.23 -35.62
N LEU A 165 -20.00 -12.08 -34.97
CA LEU A 165 -19.73 -10.79 -35.63
C LEU A 165 -18.31 -10.70 -36.16
N ARG A 166 -17.32 -11.20 -35.41
CA ARG A 166 -15.92 -11.26 -35.87
C ARG A 166 -15.78 -12.14 -37.10
N GLU A 167 -16.35 -13.34 -37.07
CA GLU A 167 -16.34 -14.27 -38.21
C GLU A 167 -17.06 -13.68 -39.43
N ALA A 168 -18.19 -13.02 -39.24
CA ALA A 168 -18.92 -12.35 -40.32
C ALA A 168 -18.10 -11.20 -40.94
N ALA A 169 -17.39 -10.42 -40.13
CA ALA A 169 -16.52 -9.34 -40.59
C ALA A 169 -15.31 -9.88 -41.38
N GLU A 170 -14.69 -10.96 -40.92
CA GLU A 170 -13.59 -11.63 -41.63
C GLU A 170 -14.05 -12.20 -42.97
N ASN A 171 -15.21 -12.87 -42.99
CA ASN A 171 -15.82 -13.39 -44.21
C ASN A 171 -16.18 -12.27 -45.21
N ALA A 172 -16.71 -11.14 -44.74
CA ALA A 172 -16.98 -9.98 -45.57
C ALA A 172 -15.68 -9.42 -46.19
N ARG A 173 -14.60 -9.38 -45.42
CA ARG A 173 -13.27 -8.95 -45.89
C ARG A 173 -12.72 -9.90 -46.96
N LEU A 174 -12.85 -11.20 -46.76
CA LEU A 174 -12.45 -12.22 -47.74
C LEU A 174 -13.25 -12.11 -49.04
N ARG A 175 -14.58 -11.95 -48.95
CA ARG A 175 -15.44 -11.75 -50.14
C ARG A 175 -15.06 -10.49 -50.91
N LYS A 176 -14.82 -9.38 -50.21
CA LYS A 176 -14.37 -8.13 -50.84
C LYS A 176 -13.01 -8.30 -51.51
N GLY A 177 -12.05 -8.94 -50.85
CA GLY A 177 -10.74 -9.24 -51.44
C GLY A 177 -10.83 -10.15 -52.68
N MET A 178 -11.72 -11.15 -52.65
CA MET A 178 -11.97 -12.02 -53.80
C MET A 178 -12.61 -11.26 -54.97
N GLN A 179 -13.58 -10.37 -54.70
CA GLN A 179 -14.18 -9.51 -55.72
C GLN A 179 -13.14 -8.56 -56.34
N GLU A 180 -12.29 -7.93 -55.54
CA GLU A 180 -11.20 -7.08 -56.02
C GLU A 180 -10.18 -7.86 -56.86
N PHE A 181 -9.86 -9.10 -56.47
CA PHE A 181 -9.00 -9.99 -57.25
C PHE A 181 -9.62 -10.33 -58.61
N LEU A 182 -10.89 -10.74 -58.65
CA LEU A 182 -11.60 -11.06 -59.88
C LEU A 182 -11.73 -9.84 -60.81
N LEU A 183 -11.93 -8.65 -60.26
CA LEU A 183 -11.94 -7.39 -61.03
C LEU A 183 -10.57 -7.07 -61.65
N ARG A 184 -9.46 -7.34 -60.94
CA ARG A 184 -8.11 -7.17 -61.47
C ARG A 184 -7.71 -8.24 -62.49
N ALA A 185 -8.20 -9.47 -62.33
CA ALA A 185 -7.95 -10.58 -63.25
C ALA A 185 -8.81 -10.50 -64.52
N SER A 186 -9.80 -9.60 -64.58
CA SER A 186 -10.66 -9.40 -65.74
C SER A 186 -9.89 -8.69 -66.87
N PRO A 187 -9.69 -9.31 -68.05
CA PRO A 187 -8.99 -8.67 -69.16
C PRO A 187 -9.83 -7.49 -69.68
N ARG A 188 -9.29 -6.27 -69.57
CA ARG A 188 -9.80 -5.14 -70.37
C ARG A 188 -9.75 -5.57 -71.84
N LYS A 189 -10.90 -5.63 -72.51
CA LYS A 189 -11.00 -5.85 -73.96
C LYS A 189 -10.04 -4.90 -74.67
N ALA A 190 -8.96 -5.44 -75.23
CA ALA A 190 -8.23 -4.78 -76.30
C ALA A 190 -9.24 -4.62 -77.45
N GLY A 191 -9.66 -3.38 -77.72
CA GLY A 191 -10.51 -3.07 -78.88
C GLY A 191 -9.78 -3.42 -80.18
N PRO A 192 -10.50 -3.77 -81.25
CA PRO A 192 -9.86 -4.20 -82.49
C PRO A 192 -9.13 -3.02 -83.17
N PRO A 193 -8.08 -3.28 -83.98
CA PRO A 193 -7.38 -2.22 -84.70
C PRO A 193 -8.32 -1.63 -85.76
N ARG A 194 -8.46 -0.30 -85.76
CA ARG A 194 -9.10 0.41 -86.87
C ARG A 194 -8.17 0.35 -88.09
N MET A 195 -8.65 -0.25 -89.18
CA MET A 195 -8.13 0.01 -90.52
C MET A 195 -8.61 1.40 -90.95
N SER A 196 -7.70 2.23 -91.44
CA SER A 196 -8.01 3.46 -92.16
C SER A 196 -7.41 3.35 -93.56
N LEU A 197 -8.31 3.50 -94.53
CA LEU A 197 -8.21 3.83 -95.96
C LEU A 197 -6.82 3.93 -96.59
#